data_AF-A0A532TJA2-F1
#
_entry.id   AF-A0A532TJA2-F1
#
_cell.length_a   1.000
_cell.length_b   1.000
_cell.length_c   1.000
_cell.angle_alpha   90.00
_cell.angle_beta   90.00
_cell.angle_gamma   90.00
#
_symmetry.space_group_name_H-M   'P 1'
#
loop_
_entity.id
_entity.type
_entity.pdbx_description
1 polymer ?
#
loop_
_entity_poly.entity_id
_entity_poly.type
_entity_poly.pdbx_seq_one_letter_code
_entity_poly.pdbx_strand_id
1 'polypeptide(L)'
;MELKNMIKRVKELDSKALIASKEFRDYVEKQETEINRGISILCILSIVSQAGEEGSHGYKILKDLTEQTNDMLVIEEGTLYPILRKLENENIIKAKKEESGRRRKFYSITGYGKKIFNHLAGFYSKLTEAIAPLFDVKVNLKSEKYLFCPMCANKIELSNLELRFCDVCGHNIEKELKERGLKK
;
A
#
# COMPACT_ATOMS: atom_id res chain seq x y z
N MET A 1 -15.56 -15.36 -11.76
CA MET A 1 -16.42 -14.24 -11.33
C MET A 1 -15.55 -13.00 -11.38
N GLU A 2 -15.64 -12.23 -12.46
CA GLU A 2 -14.79 -11.06 -12.70
C GLU A 2 -15.21 -9.93 -11.75
N LEU A 3 -14.46 -9.73 -10.66
CA LEU A 3 -14.66 -8.59 -9.77
C LEU A 3 -14.05 -7.36 -10.44
N LYS A 4 -14.90 -6.65 -11.18
CA LYS A 4 -14.54 -5.41 -11.85
C LYS A 4 -14.78 -4.20 -10.92
N ASN A 5 -14.15 -3.05 -11.23
CA ASN A 5 -14.30 -1.75 -10.54
C ASN A 5 -15.77 -1.43 -10.21
N MET A 6 -16.02 -0.56 -9.22
CA MET A 6 -17.38 -0.21 -8.73
C MET A 6 -18.41 0.01 -9.85
N ILE A 7 -18.03 0.74 -10.91
CA ILE A 7 -18.91 1.04 -12.06
C ILE A 7 -19.30 -0.23 -12.82
N LYS A 8 -18.37 -1.16 -12.98
CA LYS A 8 -18.56 -2.41 -13.72
C LYS A 8 -19.35 -3.47 -12.95
N ARG A 9 -19.70 -3.19 -11.67
CA ARG A 9 -20.59 -4.04 -10.84
C ARG A 9 -22.07 -3.75 -11.08
N VAL A 10 -22.39 -2.62 -11.72
CA VAL A 10 -23.77 -2.23 -12.01
C VAL A 10 -24.28 -3.03 -13.21
N LYS A 11 -25.25 -3.91 -12.97
CA LYS A 11 -25.81 -4.81 -14.01
C LYS A 11 -26.72 -4.09 -14.98
N GLU A 12 -27.45 -3.08 -14.50
CA GLU A 12 -28.38 -2.28 -15.28
C GLU A 12 -28.16 -0.82 -14.91
N LEU A 13 -27.81 0.00 -15.91
CA LEU A 13 -27.64 1.44 -15.75
C LEU A 13 -28.95 2.10 -16.18
N ASP A 14 -29.50 2.98 -15.34
CA ASP A 14 -30.57 3.87 -15.77
C ASP A 14 -30.08 4.67 -16.99
N SER A 15 -30.82 4.60 -18.09
CA SER A 15 -30.45 5.24 -19.35
C SER A 15 -30.35 6.77 -19.25
N LYS A 16 -30.94 7.37 -18.22
CA LYS A 16 -30.86 8.81 -17.93
C LYS A 16 -29.64 9.18 -17.07
N ALA A 17 -28.96 8.22 -16.46
CA ALA A 17 -27.80 8.49 -15.62
C ALA A 17 -26.58 8.86 -16.46
N LEU A 18 -25.75 9.79 -15.97
CA LEU A 18 -24.53 10.23 -16.67
C LEU A 18 -23.58 9.06 -16.99
N ILE A 19 -23.51 8.09 -16.09
CA ILE A 19 -22.68 6.88 -16.23
C ILE A 19 -23.15 5.96 -17.38
N ALA A 20 -24.38 6.10 -17.87
CA ALA A 20 -24.85 5.38 -19.05
C ALA A 20 -24.11 5.85 -20.32
N SER A 21 -23.68 7.12 -20.37
CA SER A 21 -22.82 7.62 -21.45
C SER A 21 -21.50 6.86 -21.49
N LYS A 22 -21.20 6.27 -22.64
CA LYS A 22 -19.96 5.53 -22.87
C LYS A 22 -18.73 6.43 -22.70
N GLU A 23 -18.78 7.65 -23.23
CA GLU A 23 -17.66 8.60 -23.14
C GLU A 23 -17.34 8.97 -21.70
N PHE A 24 -18.35 9.31 -20.90
CA PHE A 24 -18.18 9.63 -19.49
C PHE A 24 -17.60 8.44 -18.73
N ARG A 25 -18.21 7.25 -18.91
CA ARG A 25 -17.79 6.00 -18.26
C ARG A 25 -16.35 5.62 -18.61
N ASP A 26 -15.99 5.65 -19.89
CA ASP A 26 -14.63 5.32 -20.35
C ASP A 26 -13.61 6.28 -19.72
N TYR A 27 -13.95 7.57 -19.59
CA TYR A 27 -13.08 8.55 -18.96
C TYR A 27 -12.87 8.26 -17.47
N VAL A 28 -13.95 8.09 -16.69
CA VAL A 28 -13.83 7.87 -15.23
C VAL A 28 -13.17 6.52 -14.92
N GLU A 29 -13.51 5.44 -15.64
CA GLU A 29 -12.88 4.13 -15.45
C GLU A 29 -11.37 4.17 -15.73
N LYS A 30 -10.96 4.96 -16.74
CA LYS A 30 -9.55 5.17 -17.04
C LYS A 30 -8.85 5.89 -15.89
N GLN A 31 -9.40 6.98 -15.37
CA GLN A 31 -8.78 7.72 -14.26
C GLN A 31 -8.70 6.87 -12.98
N GLU A 32 -9.77 6.14 -12.64
CA GLU A 32 -9.77 5.19 -11.51
C GLU A 32 -8.68 4.12 -11.67
N THR A 33 -8.50 3.60 -12.89
CA THR A 33 -7.48 2.60 -13.18
C THR A 33 -6.07 3.14 -12.98
N GLU A 34 -5.79 4.38 -13.41
CA GLU A 34 -4.47 5.00 -13.21
C GLU A 34 -4.18 5.27 -11.73
N ILE A 35 -5.19 5.72 -10.97
CA ILE A 35 -5.08 5.89 -9.51
C ILE A 35 -4.76 4.54 -8.85
N ASN A 36 -5.54 3.50 -9.18
CA ASN A 36 -5.34 2.15 -8.62
C ASN A 36 -3.96 1.59 -8.99
N ARG A 37 -3.48 1.79 -10.22
CA ARG A 37 -2.12 1.42 -10.64
C ARG A 37 -1.06 2.12 -9.80
N GLY A 38 -1.23 3.42 -9.55
CA GLY A 38 -0.30 4.22 -8.75
C GLY A 38 -0.14 3.71 -7.31
N ILE A 39 -1.22 3.23 -6.69
CA ILE A 39 -1.19 2.76 -5.29
C ILE A 39 -0.95 1.25 -5.13
N SER A 40 -1.14 0.46 -6.19
CA SER A 40 -1.15 -1.01 -6.14
C SER A 40 0.09 -1.62 -5.48
N ILE A 41 1.29 -1.15 -5.83
CA ILE A 41 2.55 -1.66 -5.27
C ILE A 41 2.61 -1.42 -3.75
N LEU A 42 2.24 -0.22 -3.31
CA LEU A 42 2.23 0.13 -1.89
C LEU A 42 1.24 -0.75 -1.11
N CYS A 43 0.04 -0.95 -1.65
CA CYS A 43 -0.97 -1.81 -1.03
C CYS A 43 -0.52 -3.28 -0.98
N ILE A 44 0.07 -3.81 -2.06
CA ILE A 44 0.64 -5.17 -2.09
C ILE A 44 1.73 -5.31 -1.02
N LEU A 45 2.67 -4.36 -0.94
CA LEU A 45 3.73 -4.37 0.08
C LEU A 45 3.16 -4.28 1.51
N SER A 46 2.05 -3.56 1.71
CA SER A 46 1.36 -3.53 3.00
C SER A 46 0.89 -4.91 3.42
N ILE A 47 0.17 -5.62 2.54
CA ILE A 47 -0.33 -6.97 2.82
C ILE A 47 0.83 -7.96 3.05
N VAL A 48 1.84 -7.95 2.17
CA VAL A 48 3.03 -8.81 2.31
C VAL A 48 3.78 -8.50 3.61
N SER A 49 3.85 -7.22 4.03
CA SER A 49 4.46 -6.84 5.30
C SER A 49 3.68 -7.32 6.52
N GLN A 50 2.36 -7.49 6.43
CA GLN A 50 1.53 -7.99 7.54
C GLN A 50 1.69 -9.51 7.73
N ALA A 51 2.05 -10.23 6.68
CA ALA A 51 2.16 -11.69 6.70
C ALA A 51 3.35 -12.24 7.50
N GLY A 52 4.29 -11.37 7.92
CA GLY A 52 5.46 -11.79 8.69
C GLY A 52 6.41 -12.70 7.90
N GLU A 53 7.16 -13.53 8.62
CA GLU A 53 8.19 -14.39 8.01
C GLU A 53 7.62 -15.55 7.20
N GLU A 54 6.50 -16.11 7.65
CA GLU A 54 5.77 -17.19 6.96
C GLU A 54 5.29 -16.75 5.57
N GLY A 55 5.04 -15.46 5.39
CA GLY A 55 4.62 -14.88 4.14
C GLY A 55 3.19 -15.23 3.77
N SER A 56 2.76 -14.75 2.60
CA SER A 56 1.41 -14.96 2.10
C SER A 56 1.43 -15.51 0.68
N HIS A 57 0.49 -16.41 0.40
CA HIS A 57 0.28 -16.93 -0.94
C HIS A 57 -0.37 -15.86 -1.83
N GLY A 58 -0.04 -15.86 -3.13
CA GLY A 58 -0.56 -14.86 -4.09
C GLY A 58 -2.09 -14.69 -4.06
N TYR A 59 -2.83 -15.80 -4.02
CA TYR A 59 -4.30 -15.75 -3.88
C TYR A 59 -4.77 -15.09 -2.59
N LYS A 60 -4.08 -15.36 -1.46
CA LYS A 60 -4.41 -14.74 -0.17
C LYS A 60 -4.11 -13.25 -0.21
N ILE A 61 -3.03 -12.81 -0.87
CA ILE A 61 -2.74 -11.39 -1.07
C ILE A 61 -3.89 -10.68 -1.81
N LEU A 62 -4.40 -11.26 -2.91
CA LEU A 62 -5.55 -10.70 -3.62
C LEU A 62 -6.81 -10.60 -2.76
N LYS A 63 -7.10 -11.67 -2.02
CA LYS A 63 -8.24 -11.74 -1.12
C LYS A 63 -8.14 -10.69 -0.03
N ASP A 64 -7.00 -10.62 0.67
CA ASP A 64 -6.77 -9.67 1.75
C ASP A 64 -6.81 -8.23 1.24
N LEU A 65 -6.29 -7.92 0.05
CA LEU A 65 -6.43 -6.59 -0.57
C LEU A 65 -7.89 -6.21 -0.80
N THR A 66 -8.65 -7.12 -1.40
CA THR A 66 -10.05 -6.89 -1.74
C THR A 66 -10.89 -6.69 -0.46
N GLU A 67 -10.70 -7.56 0.53
CA GLU A 67 -11.45 -7.51 1.80
C GLU A 67 -11.07 -6.29 2.64
N GLN A 68 -9.76 -6.01 2.82
CA GLN A 68 -9.33 -4.87 3.64
C GLN A 68 -9.62 -3.51 3.00
N THR A 69 -9.84 -3.45 1.69
CA THR A 69 -10.20 -2.21 0.99
C THR A 69 -11.71 -2.08 0.75
N ASN A 70 -12.53 -2.96 1.33
CA ASN A 70 -13.97 -3.01 1.07
C ASN A 70 -14.26 -2.95 -0.43
N ASP A 71 -13.61 -3.83 -1.20
CA ASP A 71 -13.80 -3.96 -2.64
C ASP A 71 -13.35 -2.75 -3.51
N MET A 72 -12.79 -1.69 -2.91
CA MET A 72 -12.37 -0.49 -3.64
C MET A 72 -11.11 -0.72 -4.48
N LEU A 73 -10.20 -1.57 -4.00
CA LEU A 73 -8.98 -1.94 -4.71
C LEU A 73 -9.01 -3.43 -5.05
N VAL A 74 -9.41 -3.72 -6.28
CA VAL A 74 -9.37 -5.09 -6.83
C VAL A 74 -8.22 -5.20 -7.81
N ILE A 75 -7.32 -6.16 -7.56
CA ILE A 75 -6.19 -6.47 -8.44
C ILE A 75 -6.44 -7.83 -9.07
N GLU A 76 -6.24 -7.94 -10.38
CA GLU A 76 -6.33 -9.22 -11.08
C GLU A 76 -5.04 -10.03 -10.94
N GLU A 77 -5.13 -11.36 -11.01
CA GLU A 77 -3.96 -12.25 -10.98
C GLU A 77 -2.92 -11.88 -12.05
N GLY A 78 -3.38 -11.53 -13.25
CA GLY A 78 -2.53 -11.10 -14.36
C GLY A 78 -1.73 -9.83 -14.08
N THR A 79 -2.16 -9.02 -13.10
CA THR A 79 -1.44 -7.83 -12.63
C THR A 79 -0.57 -8.14 -11.42
N LEU A 80 -1.09 -8.93 -10.46
CA LEU A 80 -0.36 -9.24 -9.23
C LEU A 80 0.94 -9.99 -9.49
N TYR A 81 0.90 -11.09 -10.25
CA TYR A 81 2.09 -11.96 -10.37
C TYR A 81 3.28 -11.29 -11.07
N PRO A 82 3.10 -10.48 -12.13
CA PRO A 82 4.20 -9.66 -12.66
C PRO A 82 4.79 -8.69 -11.64
N ILE A 83 3.94 -8.04 -10.81
CA ILE A 83 4.40 -7.14 -9.74
C ILE A 83 5.22 -7.94 -8.71
N LEU A 84 4.71 -9.07 -8.23
CA LEU A 84 5.42 -9.91 -7.26
C LEU A 84 6.78 -10.39 -7.81
N ARG A 85 6.84 -10.82 -9.08
CA ARG A 85 8.11 -11.20 -9.72
C ARG A 85 9.09 -10.03 -9.79
N LYS A 86 8.61 -8.82 -10.13
CA LYS A 86 9.44 -7.62 -10.15
C LYS A 86 10.01 -7.31 -8.76
N LEU A 87 9.16 -7.29 -7.75
CA LEU A 87 9.57 -7.05 -6.36
C LEU A 87 10.53 -8.13 -5.82
N GLU A 88 10.35 -9.39 -6.23
CA GLU A 88 11.25 -10.50 -5.91
C GLU A 88 12.62 -10.30 -6.55
N ASN A 89 12.66 -9.94 -7.84
CA ASN A 89 13.90 -9.66 -8.58
C ASN A 89 14.66 -8.45 -8.01
N GLU A 90 13.94 -7.46 -7.47
CA GLU A 90 14.50 -6.28 -6.81
C GLU A 90 14.87 -6.52 -5.32
N ASN A 91 14.75 -7.77 -4.84
CA ASN A 91 15.00 -8.17 -3.45
C ASN A 91 14.19 -7.37 -2.41
N ILE A 92 13.03 -6.83 -2.82
CA ILE A 92 12.07 -6.14 -1.95
C ILE A 92 11.23 -7.18 -1.19
N ILE A 93 10.91 -8.29 -1.85
CA ILE A 93 10.26 -9.46 -1.26
C ILE A 93 11.10 -10.71 -1.55
N LYS A 94 10.89 -11.75 -0.75
CA LYS A 94 11.46 -13.10 -0.97
C LYS A 94 10.33 -14.11 -1.14
N ALA A 95 10.57 -15.18 -1.90
CA ALA A 95 9.61 -16.26 -2.08
C ALA A 95 10.13 -17.60 -1.54
N LYS A 96 9.33 -18.27 -0.72
CA LYS A 96 9.54 -19.67 -0.31
C LYS A 96 8.62 -20.58 -1.12
N LYS A 97 9.16 -21.73 -1.57
CA LYS A 97 8.36 -22.77 -2.23
C LYS A 97 7.89 -23.77 -1.18
N GLU A 98 6.66 -24.25 -1.33
CA GLU A 98 6.15 -25.39 -0.57
C GLU A 98 6.89 -26.68 -1.00
N GLU A 99 7.28 -27.52 -0.03
CA GLU A 99 8.11 -28.72 -0.27
C GLU A 99 7.33 -29.89 -0.89
N SER A 100 6.00 -29.96 -0.70
CA SER A 100 5.18 -31.07 -1.19
C SER A 100 4.28 -30.67 -2.37
N GLY A 101 4.72 -30.97 -3.59
CA GLY A 101 3.88 -30.88 -4.80
C GLY A 101 3.95 -29.54 -5.54
N ARG A 102 3.02 -29.33 -6.49
CA ARG A 102 3.15 -28.33 -7.58
C ARG A 102 3.16 -26.88 -7.07
N ARG A 103 4.35 -26.39 -6.70
CA ARG A 103 4.89 -25.02 -6.88
C ARG A 103 4.04 -23.85 -6.36
N ARG A 104 3.55 -23.89 -5.12
CA ARG A 104 3.02 -22.68 -4.48
C ARG A 104 4.17 -21.82 -3.94
N LYS A 105 4.17 -20.52 -4.26
CA LYS A 105 5.10 -19.51 -3.72
C LYS A 105 4.42 -18.74 -2.60
N PHE A 106 5.11 -18.62 -1.48
CA PHE A 106 4.75 -17.75 -0.36
C PHE A 106 5.70 -16.57 -0.33
N TYR A 107 5.16 -15.36 -0.30
CA TYR A 107 5.93 -14.12 -0.39
C TYR A 107 6.00 -13.46 0.98
N SER A 108 7.20 -13.10 1.43
CA SER A 108 7.44 -12.29 2.63
C SER A 108 8.33 -11.09 2.29
N ILE A 109 8.20 -10.01 3.05
CA ILE A 109 8.98 -8.79 2.84
C ILE A 109 10.42 -9.00 3.33
N THR A 110 11.41 -8.45 2.62
CA THR A 110 12.80 -8.45 3.11
C THR A 110 13.04 -7.28 4.05
N GLY A 111 14.19 -7.26 4.75
CA GLY A 111 14.60 -6.10 5.55
C GLY A 111 14.75 -4.83 4.71
N TYR A 112 15.30 -4.95 3.49
CA TYR A 112 15.38 -3.86 2.52
C TYR A 112 13.99 -3.40 2.06
N GLY A 113 13.13 -4.35 1.70
CA GLY A 113 11.76 -4.05 1.31
C GLY A 113 10.94 -3.39 2.42
N LYS A 114 11.21 -3.73 3.69
CA LYS A 114 10.56 -3.09 4.84
C LYS A 114 10.91 -1.61 4.93
N LYS A 115 12.17 -1.23 4.66
CA LYS A 115 12.59 0.18 4.60
C LYS A 115 11.89 0.93 3.47
N ILE A 116 11.84 0.33 2.27
CA ILE A 116 11.09 0.88 1.13
C ILE A 116 9.61 1.06 1.48
N PHE A 117 8.97 0.02 2.03
CA PHE A 117 7.57 0.08 2.43
C PHE A 117 7.31 1.18 3.46
N ASN A 118 8.16 1.31 4.49
CA ASN A 118 8.02 2.36 5.50
C ASN A 118 8.17 3.76 4.89
N HIS A 119 9.10 3.94 3.96
CA HIS A 119 9.26 5.21 3.26
C HIS A 119 8.03 5.54 2.41
N LEU A 120 7.60 4.62 1.53
CA LEU A 120 6.44 4.82 0.66
C LEU A 120 5.14 5.00 1.44
N ALA A 121 4.91 4.21 2.50
CA ALA A 121 3.75 4.35 3.36
C ALA A 121 3.78 5.70 4.11
N GLY A 122 4.96 6.14 4.53
CA GLY A 122 5.15 7.43 5.17
C GLY A 122 4.86 8.60 4.23
N PHE A 123 5.46 8.57 3.04
CA PHE A 123 5.21 9.54 1.97
C PHE A 123 3.73 9.61 1.61
N TYR A 124 3.08 8.46 1.35
CA TYR A 124 1.65 8.43 1.04
C TYR A 124 0.79 9.01 2.17
N SER A 125 1.10 8.69 3.43
CA SER A 125 0.37 9.22 4.58
C SER A 125 0.45 10.76 4.65
N LYS A 126 1.64 11.31 4.44
CA LYS A 126 1.87 12.77 4.44
C LYS A 126 1.29 13.45 3.20
N LEU A 127 1.33 12.81 2.05
CA LEU A 127 0.68 13.29 0.83
C LEU A 127 -0.83 13.38 1.02
N THR A 128 -1.47 12.32 1.53
CA THR A 128 -2.92 12.28 1.78
C THR A 128 -3.33 13.36 2.77
N GLU A 129 -2.55 13.59 3.83
CA GLU A 129 -2.78 14.71 4.76
C GLU A 129 -2.69 16.07 4.05
N ALA A 130 -1.69 16.28 3.19
CA ALA A 130 -1.50 17.54 2.47
C ALA A 130 -2.61 17.83 1.45
N ILE A 131 -3.14 16.81 0.77
CA ILE A 131 -4.22 16.97 -0.21
C ILE A 131 -5.62 16.86 0.42
N ALA A 132 -5.73 16.47 1.70
CA ALA A 132 -7.01 16.32 2.40
C ALA A 132 -7.94 17.54 2.28
N PRO A 133 -7.46 18.80 2.33
CA PRO A 133 -8.32 19.97 2.12
C PRO A 133 -8.99 20.05 0.74
N LEU A 134 -8.52 19.28 -0.24
CA LEU A 134 -9.10 19.20 -1.58
C LEU A 134 -10.24 18.18 -1.69
N PHE A 135 -10.41 17.26 -0.72
CA PHE A 135 -11.22 16.06 -0.90
C PHE A 135 -12.24 15.74 0.21
N ASP A 136 -12.56 16.67 1.12
CA ASP A 136 -13.44 16.41 2.28
C ASP A 136 -13.08 15.13 3.05
N VAL A 137 -11.77 14.87 3.19
CA VAL A 137 -11.25 13.73 3.93
C VAL A 137 -10.63 14.24 5.23
N LYS A 138 -10.97 13.62 6.36
CA LYS A 138 -10.24 13.82 7.61
C LYS A 138 -9.17 12.75 7.77
N VAL A 139 -7.91 13.18 7.73
CA VAL A 139 -6.76 12.30 7.97
C VAL A 139 -6.33 12.38 9.43
N ASN A 140 -6.27 11.24 10.10
CA ASN A 140 -5.75 11.14 11.48
C ASN A 140 -4.52 10.24 11.45
N LEU A 141 -3.33 10.84 11.52
CA LEU A 141 -2.08 10.08 11.62
C LEU A 141 -1.92 9.55 13.05
N LYS A 142 -1.45 8.31 13.17
CA LYS A 142 -1.18 7.65 14.45
C LYS A 142 0.13 8.17 15.07
N SER A 143 0.16 9.46 15.41
CA SER A 143 1.34 10.16 15.93
C SER A 143 1.82 9.64 17.29
N GLU A 144 0.97 8.93 18.02
CA GLU A 144 1.30 8.19 19.24
C GLU A 144 2.12 6.92 18.98
N LYS A 145 2.03 6.37 17.76
CA LYS A 145 2.72 5.14 17.37
C LYS A 145 3.87 5.40 16.40
N TYR A 146 3.74 6.39 15.53
CA TYR A 146 4.70 6.66 14.47
C TYR A 146 5.15 8.11 14.45
N LEU A 147 6.45 8.30 14.23
CA LEU A 147 7.01 9.54 13.75
C LEU A 147 7.15 9.46 12.22
N PHE A 148 6.78 10.53 11.53
CA PHE A 148 7.08 10.69 10.10
C PHE A 148 8.24 11.66 10.00
N CYS A 149 9.35 11.21 9.40
CA CYS A 149 10.54 12.03 9.27
C CYS A 149 10.22 13.37 8.58
N PRO A 150 10.56 14.52 9.16
CA PRO A 150 10.21 15.82 8.58
C PRO A 150 10.92 16.10 7.26
N MET A 151 12.05 15.43 6.99
CA MET A 151 12.84 15.62 5.78
C MET A 151 12.40 14.76 4.59
N CYS A 152 11.96 13.52 4.83
CA CYS A 152 11.66 12.58 3.75
C CYS A 152 10.36 11.79 3.94
N ALA A 153 9.54 12.16 4.93
CA ALA A 153 8.29 11.48 5.30
C ALA A 153 8.43 10.00 5.70
N ASN A 154 9.65 9.44 5.83
CA ASN A 154 9.84 8.05 6.23
C ASN A 154 9.09 7.74 7.55
N LYS A 155 8.30 6.67 7.55
CA LYS A 155 7.50 6.25 8.70
C LYS A 155 8.36 5.46 9.67
N ILE A 156 8.53 5.98 10.88
CA ILE A 156 9.36 5.43 11.95
C ILE A 156 8.44 5.02 13.10
N GLU A 157 8.55 3.78 13.55
CA GLU A 157 7.81 3.30 14.72
C GLU A 157 8.49 3.78 16.00
N LEU A 158 7.74 4.43 16.90
CA LEU A 158 8.29 5.06 18.10
C LEU A 158 8.83 4.05 19.11
N SER A 159 8.40 2.79 19.05
CA SER A 159 8.97 1.69 19.84
C SER A 159 10.41 1.35 19.45
N ASN A 160 10.93 1.85 18.32
CA ASN A 160 12.31 1.66 17.92
C ASN A 160 13.24 2.67 18.63
N LEU A 161 13.44 2.45 19.94
CA LEU A 161 14.09 3.36 20.89
C LEU A 161 15.58 3.65 20.61
N GLU A 162 16.21 2.91 19.69
CA GLU A 162 17.63 3.06 19.34
C GLU A 162 17.88 4.06 18.21
N LEU A 163 16.84 4.50 17.50
CA LEU A 163 16.98 5.23 16.24
C LEU A 163 17.32 6.72 16.47
N ARG A 164 18.62 7.07 16.40
CA ARG A 164 19.09 8.47 16.50
C ARG A 164 18.91 9.25 15.20
N PHE A 165 19.01 8.57 14.07
CA PHE A 165 18.95 9.15 12.73
C PHE A 165 17.97 8.37 11.85
N CYS A 166 17.30 9.08 10.93
CA CYS A 166 16.47 8.46 9.90
C CYS A 166 17.35 7.54 9.04
N ASP A 167 16.95 6.28 8.93
CA ASP A 167 17.65 5.24 8.15
C ASP A 167 17.58 5.44 6.63
N VAL A 168 16.76 6.39 6.17
CA VAL A 168 16.59 6.74 4.75
C VAL A 168 17.38 8.01 4.38
N CYS A 169 17.22 9.10 5.13
CA CYS A 169 17.82 10.41 4.77
C CYS A 169 18.92 10.90 5.72
N GLY A 170 19.20 10.17 6.81
CA GLY A 170 20.20 10.58 7.81
C GLY A 170 19.80 11.74 8.72
N HIS A 171 18.56 12.25 8.62
CA HIS A 171 18.08 13.33 9.49
C HIS A 171 18.10 12.93 10.98
N ASN A 172 18.48 13.86 11.86
CA ASN A 172 18.56 13.62 13.30
C ASN A 172 17.17 13.54 13.94
N ILE A 173 16.71 12.32 14.19
CA ILE A 173 15.39 12.03 14.77
C ILE A 173 15.39 12.25 16.29
N GLU A 174 16.52 12.04 16.96
CA GLU A 174 16.61 12.26 18.40
C GLU A 174 16.34 13.72 18.78
N LYS A 175 16.78 14.68 17.96
CA LYS A 175 16.45 16.09 18.13
C LYS A 175 14.94 16.34 17.99
N GLU A 176 14.33 15.79 16.95
CA GLU A 176 12.88 15.90 16.69
C GLU A 176 12.04 15.35 17.84
N LEU A 177 12.41 14.19 18.41
CA LEU A 177 11.69 13.60 19.54
C LEU A 177 11.77 14.46 20.80
N LYS A 178 12.96 15.03 21.09
CA LYS A 178 13.17 15.94 22.23
C LYS A 178 12.32 17.20 22.12
N GLU A 179 12.27 17.82 20.93
CA GLU A 179 11.48 19.03 20.68
C GLU A 179 9.97 18.80 20.84
N ARG A 180 9.49 17.59 20.53
CA ARG A 180 8.09 17.18 20.72
C ARG A 180 7.73 16.81 22.16
N GLY A 181 8.68 16.88 23.10
CA GLY A 181 8.46 16.44 24.49
C GLY A 181 8.22 14.94 24.63
N LEU A 182 8.45 14.15 23.57
CA LEU A 182 8.37 12.70 23.59
C LEU A 182 9.68 12.18 24.20
N LYS A 183 9.65 11.89 25.50
CA LYS A 183 10.79 11.28 26.19
C LYS A 183 11.00 9.85 25.68
N LYS A 184 12.27 9.48 25.49
CA LYS A 184 12.70 8.08 25.47
C LYS A 184 12.27 7.39 26.76
#